data_AF-A0A656QW21-F1
#
_entry.id   AF-A0A656QW21-F1
#
_cell.length_a   1.000
_cell.length_b   1.000
_cell.length_c   1.000
_cell.angle_alpha   90.00
_cell.angle_beta   90.00
_cell.angle_gamma   90.00
#
_symmetry.space_group_name_H-M   'P 1'
#
loop_
_entity.id
_entity.type
_entity.pdbx_description
1 polymer ?
#
loop_
_entity_poly.entity_id
_entity_poly.type
_entity_poly.pdbx_seq_one_letter_code
_entity_poly.pdbx_strand_id
1 'polypeptide(L)'
;MRRHLCATQALARFAVETHQRHSTIARGQTMLTCFAVSHTDDDQLVQSAEHEILQAIADEAEVSFEPGFAGKSYLDVPTNADAREAMTARLEQNDMSFSVVTRIAY
;
A
#
# COMPACT_ATOMS: atom_id res chain seq x y z
N MET A 1 33.80 -6.55 -46.10
CA MET A 1 34.29 -6.44 -44.71
C MET A 1 33.26 -5.68 -43.89
N ARG A 2 33.03 -6.14 -42.66
CA ARG A 2 32.03 -5.70 -41.67
C ARG A 2 32.18 -4.23 -41.26
N ARG A 3 31.06 -3.59 -40.92
CA ARG A 3 30.77 -2.79 -39.70
C ARG A 3 29.40 -2.10 -39.93
N HIS A 4 28.30 -2.68 -39.43
CA HIS A 4 27.68 -2.32 -38.14
C HIS A 4 27.60 -0.81 -37.90
N LEU A 5 26.40 -0.25 -38.10
CA LEU A 5 25.90 0.86 -37.31
C LEU A 5 24.44 0.57 -36.96
N CYS A 6 24.30 0.08 -35.74
CA CYS A 6 23.09 -0.05 -34.97
C CYS A 6 22.91 1.28 -34.23
N ALA A 7 21.79 1.97 -34.42
CA ALA A 7 21.21 2.94 -33.48
C ALA A 7 20.01 3.62 -34.13
N THR A 8 18.87 3.60 -33.43
CA THR A 8 17.86 4.68 -33.24
C THR A 8 16.52 3.98 -32.91
N GLN A 9 16.29 3.68 -31.63
CA GLN A 9 15.38 4.45 -30.75
C GLN A 9 13.92 4.00 -30.97
N ALA A 10 13.48 2.94 -30.28
CA ALA A 10 12.88 2.98 -28.94
C ALA A 10 11.74 4.00 -28.83
N LEU A 11 10.50 3.54 -28.95
CA LEU A 11 9.32 4.14 -28.31
C LEU A 11 8.22 3.07 -28.23
N ALA A 12 8.24 2.35 -27.11
CA ALA A 12 7.19 1.45 -26.70
C ALA A 12 5.93 2.27 -26.37
N ARG A 13 4.86 2.11 -27.16
CA ARG A 13 3.52 2.52 -26.75
C ARG A 13 2.83 1.31 -26.14
N PHE A 14 3.11 1.06 -24.87
CA PHE A 14 2.33 0.13 -24.07
C PHE A 14 1.08 0.88 -23.60
N ALA A 15 -0.03 0.70 -24.32
CA ALA A 15 -1.35 1.10 -23.84
C ALA A 15 -1.77 0.09 -22.76
N VAL A 16 -1.54 0.44 -21.50
CA VAL A 16 -2.15 -0.28 -20.39
C VAL A 16 -3.57 0.25 -20.23
N GLU A 17 -4.53 -0.44 -20.85
CA GLU A 17 -5.94 -0.34 -20.48
C GLU A 17 -6.09 -0.86 -19.04
N THR A 18 -6.06 0.06 -18.07
CA THR A 18 -6.47 -0.24 -16.70
C THR A 18 -7.99 -0.40 -16.67
N HIS A 19 -8.44 -1.63 -16.91
CA HIS A 19 -9.80 -2.04 -16.58
C HIS A 19 -10.01 -1.83 -15.07
N GLN A 20 -10.63 -0.70 -14.72
CA GLN A 20 -11.20 -0.46 -13.39
C GLN A 20 -12.24 -1.55 -13.11
N ARG A 21 -11.86 -2.54 -12.30
CA ARG A 21 -12.83 -3.43 -11.67
C ARG A 21 -13.53 -2.66 -10.57
N HIS A 22 -14.66 -2.04 -10.93
CA HIS A 22 -15.68 -1.63 -9.97
C HIS A 22 -16.20 -2.88 -9.24
N SER A 23 -15.72 -3.12 -8.02
CA SER A 23 -16.34 -4.06 -7.08
C SER A 23 -17.56 -3.39 -6.45
N THR A 24 -18.70 -3.45 -7.13
CA THR A 24 -19.99 -3.06 -6.57
C THR A 24 -20.57 -4.24 -5.81
N ILE A 25 -20.45 -4.26 -4.48
CA ILE A 25 -21.18 -5.18 -3.60
C ILE A 25 -22.34 -4.42 -2.94
N ALA A 26 -23.51 -5.05 -2.93
CA ALA A 26 -24.79 -4.47 -2.58
C ALA A 26 -24.86 -3.96 -1.12
N ARG A 27 -25.51 -2.80 -0.95
CA ARG A 27 -26.01 -2.20 0.30
C ARG A 27 -24.93 -1.83 1.34
N GLY A 28 -24.31 -0.66 1.12
CA GLY A 28 -23.64 0.11 2.18
C GLY A 28 -22.36 -0.48 2.77
N GLN A 29 -21.96 -1.67 2.35
CA GLN A 29 -20.74 -2.35 2.79
C GLN A 29 -19.64 -2.16 1.75
N THR A 30 -18.68 -1.30 2.05
CA THR A 30 -17.49 -1.15 1.21
C THR A 30 -16.44 -2.15 1.70
N MET A 31 -16.03 -3.06 0.82
CA MET A 31 -14.84 -3.87 1.10
C MET A 31 -13.60 -3.00 0.91
N LEU A 32 -12.89 -2.74 2.00
CA LEU A 32 -11.62 -2.03 2.00
C LEU A 32 -10.49 -3.05 2.04
N THR A 33 -9.51 -2.88 1.15
CA THR A 33 -8.26 -3.63 1.23
C THR A 33 -7.29 -2.79 2.04
N CYS A 34 -6.70 -3.38 3.08
CA CYS A 34 -5.84 -2.67 4.01
C CYS A 34 -4.51 -3.43 4.20
N PHE A 35 -3.43 -2.72 4.45
CA PHE A 35 -2.22 -3.25 5.06
C PHE A 35 -2.46 -3.40 6.56
N ALA A 36 -2.49 -4.64 7.05
CA ALA A 36 -2.49 -4.96 8.46
C ALA A 36 -1.04 -5.07 8.95
N VAL A 37 -0.56 -4.02 9.60
CA VAL A 37 0.77 -3.95 10.21
C VAL A 37 0.68 -4.58 11.60
N SER A 38 1.51 -5.59 11.87
CA SER A 38 1.54 -6.31 13.14
C SER A 38 2.60 -5.70 14.06
N HIS A 39 2.22 -5.50 15.32
CA HIS A 39 3.03 -4.96 16.40
C HIS A 39 3.32 -6.07 17.41
N THR A 40 4.51 -6.05 18.02
CA THR A 40 4.79 -6.94 19.16
C THR A 40 3.99 -6.48 20.38
N ASP A 41 3.14 -7.36 20.92
CA ASP A 41 2.14 -7.11 21.98
C ASP A 41 2.67 -6.58 23.33
N ASP A 42 3.99 -6.37 23.48
CA ASP A 42 4.61 -6.15 24.79
C ASP A 42 4.94 -4.69 25.16
N ASP A 43 4.72 -3.71 24.28
CA ASP A 43 5.08 -2.33 24.61
C ASP A 43 4.01 -1.29 24.23
N GLN A 44 3.28 -0.82 25.25
CA GLN A 44 2.41 0.38 25.14
C GLN A 44 3.21 1.64 24.74
N LEU A 45 4.53 1.65 24.93
CA LEU A 45 5.42 2.73 24.47
C LEU A 45 5.78 2.61 22.98
N VAL A 46 5.92 1.39 22.45
CA VAL A 46 6.20 1.13 21.03
C VAL A 46 4.99 1.51 20.16
N GLN A 47 3.78 1.42 20.71
CA GLN A 47 2.56 1.94 20.08
C GLN A 47 2.67 3.43 19.71
N SER A 48 3.51 4.24 20.38
CA SER A 48 3.62 5.66 20.07
C SER A 48 4.53 5.92 18.86
N ALA A 49 5.72 5.32 18.82
CA ALA A 49 6.70 5.54 17.74
C ALA A 49 6.26 4.89 16.42
N GLU A 50 5.72 3.67 16.47
CA GLU A 50 5.22 3.00 15.27
C GLU A 50 3.96 3.70 14.74
N HIS A 51 3.12 4.25 15.62
CA HIS A 51 1.96 5.03 15.21
C HIS A 51 2.34 6.30 14.46
N GLU A 52 3.36 7.05 14.93
CA GLU A 52 3.83 8.24 14.22
C GLU A 52 4.34 7.91 12.81
N ILE A 53 5.09 6.82 12.68
CA ILE A 53 5.59 6.35 11.39
C ILE A 53 4.44 5.91 10.48
N LEU A 54 3.47 5.15 11.00
CA LEU A 54 2.32 4.69 10.22
C LEU A 54 1.40 5.84 9.82
N GLN A 55 1.19 6.82 10.70
CA GLN A 55 0.47 8.05 10.37
C GLN A 55 1.19 8.82 9.26
N ALA A 56 2.51 8.98 9.34
CA ALA A 56 3.28 9.65 8.28
C ALA A 56 3.20 8.90 6.95
N ILE A 57 3.28 7.56 6.95
CA ILE A 57 3.12 6.74 5.75
C ILE A 57 1.71 6.89 5.17
N ALA A 58 0.68 6.94 6.02
CA ALA A 58 -0.70 7.13 5.60
C ALA A 58 -0.92 8.52 4.99
N ASP A 59 -0.37 9.56 5.61
CA ASP A 59 -0.44 10.94 5.13
C ASP A 59 0.28 11.10 3.79
N GLU A 60 1.47 10.50 3.63
CA GLU A 60 2.23 10.50 2.37
C GLU A 60 1.48 9.80 1.23
N ALA A 61 0.78 8.70 1.55
CA ALA A 61 -0.01 7.95 0.58
C ALA A 61 -1.45 8.47 0.41
N GLU A 62 -1.82 9.52 1.15
CA GLU A 62 -3.18 10.09 1.21
C GLU A 62 -4.27 9.04 1.51
N VAL A 63 -3.97 8.10 2.41
CA VAL A 63 -4.87 7.01 2.81
C VAL A 63 -5.32 7.11 4.26
N SER A 64 -6.42 6.43 4.57
CA SER A 64 -6.92 6.34 5.94
C SER A 64 -6.01 5.45 6.79
N PHE A 65 -5.69 5.92 7.98
CA PHE A 65 -5.03 5.14 9.03
C PHE A 65 -6.00 4.87 10.17
N GLU A 66 -6.06 3.61 10.58
CA GLU A 66 -6.82 3.18 11.74
C GLU A 66 -5.89 2.44 12.72
N PRO A 67 -5.61 3.04 13.89
CA PRO A 67 -4.89 2.35 14.94
C PRO A 67 -5.76 1.22 15.48
N GLY A 68 -5.29 -0.02 15.43
CA GLY A 68 -6.07 -1.16 15.90
C GLY A 68 -5.72 -1.57 17.33
N PHE A 69 -6.74 -2.03 18.05
CA PHE A 69 -6.68 -2.48 19.43
C PHE A 69 -6.47 -4.01 19.51
N ALA A 70 -5.32 -4.54 19.09
CA ALA A 70 -4.90 -5.94 19.33
C ALA A 70 -3.55 -6.25 18.64
N GLY A 71 -2.56 -5.36 18.80
CA GLY A 71 -1.25 -5.57 18.17
C GLY A 71 -1.29 -5.52 16.63
N LYS A 72 -2.32 -4.89 16.04
CA LYS A 72 -2.37 -4.63 14.59
C LYS A 72 -2.91 -3.25 14.29
N SER A 73 -2.28 -2.53 13.39
CA SER A 73 -2.82 -1.30 12.81
C SER A 73 -3.15 -1.49 11.34
N TYR A 74 -4.10 -0.70 10.85
CA TYR A 74 -4.62 -0.83 9.50
C TYR A 74 -4.40 0.45 8.71
N LEU A 75 -3.84 0.31 7.51
CA LEU A 75 -3.73 1.39 6.54
C LEU A 75 -4.45 0.99 5.27
N ASP A 76 -5.28 1.85 4.71
CA ASP A 76 -5.92 1.55 3.44
C ASP A 76 -4.89 1.39 2.32
N VAL A 77 -5.14 0.42 1.42
CA VAL A 77 -4.27 0.21 0.26
C VAL A 77 -4.62 1.24 -0.82
N PRO A 78 -3.65 2.07 -1.26
CA PRO A 78 -3.88 2.99 -2.35
C PRO A 78 -4.31 2.25 -3.63
N THR A 79 -5.24 2.82 -4.37
CA THR A 79 -5.64 2.29 -5.70
C THR A 79 -4.55 2.53 -6.74
N ASN A 80 -3.70 3.54 -6.54
CA ASN A 80 -2.53 3.81 -7.35
C ASN A 80 -1.41 2.79 -7.04
N ALA A 81 -0.94 2.10 -8.07
CA ALA A 81 0.12 1.10 -7.96
C ALA A 81 1.44 1.70 -7.46
N ASP A 82 1.80 2.90 -7.90
CA ASP A 82 3.04 3.57 -7.50
C ASP A 82 2.99 3.94 -6.01
N ALA A 83 1.86 4.46 -5.54
CA ALA A 83 1.65 4.79 -4.13
C ALA A 83 1.65 3.52 -3.26
N ARG A 84 1.06 2.43 -3.74
CA ARG A 84 1.07 1.13 -3.06
C ARG A 84 2.48 0.55 -2.96
N GLU A 85 3.28 0.62 -4.02
CA GLU A 85 4.68 0.16 -3.98
C GLU A 85 5.52 1.03 -3.06
N ALA A 86 5.37 2.36 -3.12
CA ALA A 86 6.06 3.27 -2.22
C ALA A 86 5.73 2.98 -0.74
N MET A 87 4.45 2.77 -0.45
CA MET A 87 3.98 2.43 0.89
C MET A 87 4.53 1.09 1.38
N THR A 88 4.51 0.07 0.52
CA THR A 88 5.12 -1.25 0.81
C THR A 88 6.60 -1.10 1.14
N ALA A 89 7.34 -0.34 0.32
CA ALA A 89 8.76 -0.09 0.53
C ALA A 89 9.04 0.68 1.83
N ARG A 90 8.18 1.64 2.21
CA ARG A 90 8.30 2.36 3.49
C ARG A 90 8.05 1.44 4.69
N LEU A 91 7.07 0.55 4.62
CA LEU A 91 6.83 -0.43 5.68
C LEU A 91 8.04 -1.37 5.83
N GLU A 92 8.59 -1.86 4.73
CA GLU A 92 9.80 -2.70 4.74
C GLU A 92 11.04 -1.96 5.27
N GLN A 93 11.22 -0.67 4.90
CA GLN A 93 12.34 0.16 5.39
C GLN A 93 12.32 0.40 6.89
N ASN A 94 11.15 0.32 7.52
CA ASN A 94 10.99 0.49 8.97
C ASN A 94 10.92 -0.88 9.69
N ASP A 95 11.30 -1.97 9.02
CA ASP A 95 11.24 -3.35 9.55
C ASP A 95 9.85 -3.75 10.07
N MET A 96 8.80 -3.14 9.50
CA MET A 96 7.42 -3.38 9.93
C MET A 96 6.86 -4.63 9.26
N SER A 97 6.43 -5.59 10.06
CA SER A 97 5.77 -6.80 9.57
C SER A 97 4.33 -6.47 9.16
N PHE A 98 3.97 -6.66 7.89
CA PHE A 98 2.61 -6.39 7.42
C PHE A 98 2.03 -7.53 6.58
N SER A 99 0.71 -7.53 6.42
CA SER A 99 -0.02 -8.43 5.53
C SER A 99 -1.18 -7.69 4.89
N VAL A 100 -1.48 -7.97 3.62
CA VAL A 100 -2.62 -7.37 2.93
C VAL A 100 -3.88 -8.16 3.28
N VAL A 101 -4.88 -7.48 3.85
CA VAL A 101 -6.16 -8.09 4.25
C VAL A 101 -7.32 -7.33 3.63
N THR A 102 -8.44 -8.02 3.39
CA THR A 102 -9.69 -7.37 2.97
C THR A 102 -10.63 -7.33 4.17
N ARG A 103 -11.09 -6.13 4.52
CA ARG A 103 -12.00 -5.84 5.63
C ARG A 103 -13.32 -5.31 5.09
N ILE A 104 -14.41 -5.62 5.78
CA ILE A 104 -15.70 -4.97 5.57
C ILE A 104 -15.71 -3.71 6.42
N ALA A 105 -15.80 -2.53 5.80
CA ALA A 105 -16.09 -1.28 6.50
C ALA A 105 -17.62 -1.19 6.68
N TYR A 106 -18.05 -0.92 7.92
CA TYR A 106 -19.46 -0.83 8.32
C TYR A 106 -19.92 0.61 8.50
#